data_AF-A0A351BFY2-F1
#
_entry.id   AF-A0A351BFY2-F1
#
_cell.length_a   1.000
_cell.length_b   1.000
_cell.length_c   1.000
_cell.angle_alpha   90.00
_cell.angle_beta   90.00
_cell.angle_gamma   90.00
#
_symmetry.space_group_name_H-M   'P 1'
#
loop_
_entity.id
_entity.type
_entity.pdbx_description
1 polymer ?
#
loop_
_entity_poly.entity_id
_entity_poly.type
_entity_poly.pdbx_seq_one_letter_code
_entity_poly.pdbx_strand_id
1 'polypeptide(L)'
;MLANSFCRRLPAVFAFFWLAAGLFLAGLSGPVVAAEQVRPNEATLHYHFRPIVTLRATFVGASPEYRVRRALARIDALPAAQMPQPIELTPFVVDDRRGISLHIGESVLFGIVEGDLDPEEKISLEAAARRSADELHMALLAVSEQRRPAVLIKGLGLSLAATAVALLLLWLIRRAAALIVRQFEKVIDAHPESSSFRWARHGWALVQRIAQLLMAFLWLSVAYLWLTFVLARFPLTEPLGDRLTDFLFGLLETLGVGFIEAIPSLTTALVILFLTKAFNDAIGNFFKAARTGR
;
A
#
# COMPACT_ATOMS: atom_id res chain seq x y z
N MET A 1 -25.89 -42.73 14.41
CA MET A 1 -25.21 -41.66 15.19
C MET A 1 -23.75 -41.60 14.76
N LEU A 2 -23.39 -40.73 13.81
CA LEU A 2 -21.99 -40.41 13.53
C LEU A 2 -21.87 -38.89 13.39
N ALA A 3 -21.16 -38.32 14.35
CA ALA A 3 -21.12 -36.91 14.65
C ALA A 3 -20.29 -36.12 13.63
N ASN A 4 -20.99 -35.26 12.91
CA ASN A 4 -20.68 -33.91 12.43
C ASN A 4 -19.36 -33.27 12.95
N SER A 5 -18.20 -33.76 12.53
CA SER A 5 -16.87 -33.21 12.88
C SER A 5 -16.43 -32.04 11.99
N PHE A 6 -17.15 -31.75 10.90
CA PHE A 6 -16.87 -30.66 9.97
C PHE A 6 -17.36 -29.29 10.50
N CYS A 7 -18.46 -29.26 11.26
CA CYS A 7 -19.02 -28.02 11.83
C CYS A 7 -18.15 -27.40 12.93
N ARG A 8 -17.20 -28.15 13.52
CA ARG A 8 -16.40 -27.69 14.66
C ARG A 8 -15.14 -26.89 14.27
N ARG A 9 -14.78 -26.83 12.98
CA ARG A 9 -13.56 -26.16 12.49
C ARG A 9 -13.79 -24.82 11.77
N LEU A 10 -15.03 -24.52 11.40
CA LEU A 10 -15.44 -23.20 10.92
C LEU A 10 -15.14 -22.05 11.90
N PRO A 11 -15.37 -22.15 13.23
CA PRO A 11 -15.11 -21.03 14.13
C PRO A 11 -13.62 -20.72 14.30
N ALA A 12 -12.74 -21.70 14.11
CA ALA A 12 -11.29 -21.48 14.21
C ALA A 12 -10.73 -20.68 13.01
N VAL A 13 -11.27 -20.89 11.81
CA VAL A 13 -10.90 -20.13 10.61
C VAL A 13 -11.42 -18.69 10.71
N PHE A 14 -12.64 -18.50 11.21
CA PHE A 14 -13.18 -17.17 11.50
C PHE A 14 -12.39 -16.44 12.60
N ALA A 15 -11.97 -17.14 13.65
CA ALA A 15 -11.15 -16.55 14.72
C ALA A 15 -9.75 -16.17 14.23
N PHE A 16 -9.09 -17.02 13.42
CA PHE A 16 -7.80 -16.70 12.81
C PHE A 16 -7.92 -15.55 11.81
N PHE A 17 -9.02 -15.48 11.07
CA PHE A 17 -9.33 -14.38 10.17
C PHE A 17 -9.55 -13.06 10.91
N TRP A 18 -10.28 -13.07 12.03
CA TRP A 18 -10.44 -11.90 12.91
C TRP A 18 -9.12 -11.46 13.55
N LEU A 19 -8.25 -12.42 13.93
CA LEU A 19 -6.91 -12.13 14.46
C LEU A 19 -6.00 -11.54 13.39
N ALA A 20 -5.99 -12.10 12.18
CA ALA A 20 -5.20 -11.61 11.06
C ALA A 20 -5.71 -10.26 10.55
N ALA A 21 -7.02 -10.05 10.47
CA ALA A 21 -7.63 -8.76 10.15
C ALA A 21 -7.34 -7.71 11.24
N GLY A 22 -7.37 -8.11 12.52
CA GLY A 22 -7.00 -7.25 13.65
C GLY A 22 -5.52 -6.87 13.64
N LEU A 23 -4.62 -7.81 13.31
CA LEU A 23 -3.18 -7.55 13.13
C LEU A 23 -2.90 -6.66 11.90
N PHE A 24 -3.66 -6.83 10.82
CA PHE A 24 -3.54 -6.00 9.62
C PHE A 24 -4.05 -4.57 9.85
N LEU A 25 -5.17 -4.42 10.57
CA LEU A 25 -5.69 -3.11 11.01
C LEU A 25 -4.77 -2.44 12.05
N ALA A 26 -4.17 -3.20 12.97
CA ALA A 26 -3.19 -2.68 13.92
C ALA A 26 -1.87 -2.28 13.22
N GLY A 27 -1.47 -2.99 12.16
CA GLY A 27 -0.32 -2.63 11.32
C GLY A 27 -0.52 -1.34 10.51
N LEU A 28 -1.76 -1.06 10.09
CA LEU A 28 -2.15 0.21 9.46
C LEU A 28 -2.27 1.38 10.46
N SER A 29 -2.27 1.07 11.77
CA SER A 29 -2.35 2.05 12.86
C SER A 29 -0.98 2.41 13.46
N GLY A 30 0.10 1.80 12.94
CA GLY A 30 1.45 2.23 13.30
C GLY A 30 1.60 3.70 12.92
N PRO A 31 2.12 4.58 13.80
CA PRO A 31 2.39 5.94 13.41
C PRO A 31 3.36 5.86 12.23
N VAL A 32 2.89 6.24 11.04
CA VAL A 32 3.77 6.61 9.95
C VAL A 32 4.46 7.86 10.45
N VAL A 33 5.55 7.66 11.19
CA VAL A 33 6.53 8.70 11.44
C VAL A 33 7.16 8.92 10.07
N ALA A 34 6.47 9.72 9.25
CA ALA A 34 7.12 10.44 8.18
C ALA A 34 8.33 11.08 8.84
N ALA A 35 9.52 10.68 8.40
CA ALA A 35 10.73 11.37 8.77
C ALA A 35 10.58 12.78 8.23
N GLU A 36 9.99 13.65 9.04
CA GLU A 36 9.97 15.08 8.83
C GLU A 36 11.42 15.48 8.96
N GLN A 37 12.11 15.53 7.82
CA GLN A 37 13.36 16.25 7.73
C GLN A 37 13.00 17.70 8.05
N VAL A 38 13.15 18.07 9.32
CA VAL A 38 13.00 19.43 9.81
C VAL A 38 14.13 20.25 9.17
N ARG A 39 13.93 20.68 7.92
CA ARG A 39 14.66 21.81 7.36
C ARG A 39 14.09 23.05 8.08
N PRO A 40 14.86 23.77 8.90
CA PRO A 40 14.28 24.55 10.01
C PRO A 40 13.45 25.79 9.63
N ASN A 41 13.18 26.07 8.36
CA ASN A 41 12.49 27.28 7.90
C ASN A 41 11.81 27.08 6.54
N GLU A 42 11.28 25.89 6.25
CA GLU A 42 10.50 25.68 5.03
C GLU A 42 9.15 25.04 5.34
N ALA A 43 8.13 25.45 4.58
CA ALA A 43 6.77 24.99 4.73
C ALA A 43 6.19 24.68 3.35
N THR A 44 5.76 23.43 3.15
CA THR A 44 5.14 23.01 1.90
C THR A 44 3.63 23.17 1.96
N LEU A 45 3.08 23.95 1.03
CA LEU A 45 1.66 24.05 0.78
C LEU A 45 1.16 22.72 0.19
N HIS A 46 0.40 21.97 0.97
CA HIS A 46 -0.28 20.76 0.52
C HIS A 46 -1.77 21.03 0.35
N TYR A 47 -2.33 20.72 -0.81
CA TYR A 47 -3.76 20.78 -1.04
C TYR A 47 -4.27 19.40 -1.46
N HIS A 48 -5.14 18.79 -0.65
CA HIS A 48 -5.64 17.42 -0.84
C HIS A 48 -4.53 16.40 -1.18
N PHE A 49 -3.51 16.31 -0.31
CA PHE A 49 -2.38 15.39 -0.43
C PHE A 49 -1.42 15.64 -1.61
N ARG A 50 -1.64 16.71 -2.39
CA ARG A 50 -0.71 17.15 -3.45
C ARG A 50 0.20 18.27 -2.92
N PRO A 51 1.53 18.13 -3.02
CA PRO A 51 2.44 19.22 -2.72
C PRO A 51 2.38 20.24 -3.87
N ILE A 52 2.01 21.48 -3.57
CA ILE A 52 1.85 22.53 -4.57
C ILE A 52 3.13 23.37 -4.68
N VAL A 53 3.64 23.87 -3.55
CA VAL A 53 4.85 24.69 -3.49
C VAL A 53 5.47 24.62 -2.11
N THR A 54 6.81 24.63 -2.04
CA THR A 54 7.55 24.80 -0.79
C THR A 54 7.97 26.25 -0.63
N LEU A 55 7.47 26.92 0.40
CA LEU A 55 7.86 28.27 0.78
C LEU A 55 9.03 28.20 1.76
N ARG A 56 10.02 29.06 1.57
CA ARG A 56 11.28 29.05 2.35
C ARG A 56 11.63 30.42 2.92
N ALA A 57 11.13 31.50 2.31
CA ALA A 57 11.43 32.85 2.74
C ALA A 57 10.37 33.44 3.68
N THR A 58 10.84 34.19 4.68
CA THR A 58 9.99 35.13 5.42
C THR A 58 9.76 36.37 4.57
N PHE A 59 8.50 36.72 4.31
CA PHE A 59 8.13 37.84 3.43
C PHE A 59 7.17 38.79 4.14
N VAL A 60 7.50 40.09 4.18
CA VAL A 60 6.74 41.15 4.90
C VAL A 60 6.39 40.74 6.34
N GLY A 61 7.37 40.19 7.06
CA GLY A 61 7.21 39.73 8.45
C GLY A 61 6.42 38.41 8.62
N ALA A 62 5.95 37.80 7.53
CA ALA A 62 5.25 36.51 7.58
C ALA A 62 6.20 35.33 7.36
N SER A 63 6.28 34.42 8.33
CA SER A 63 7.05 33.17 8.21
C SER A 63 6.50 32.26 7.10
N PRO A 64 7.29 31.32 6.56
CA PRO A 64 6.83 30.35 5.57
C PRO A 64 5.56 29.60 6.01
N GLU A 65 5.49 29.14 7.26
CA GLU A 65 4.34 28.41 7.80
C GLU A 65 3.09 29.30 7.85
N TYR A 66 3.27 30.57 8.24
CA TYR A 66 2.18 31.54 8.25
C TYR A 66 1.66 31.81 6.84
N ARG A 67 2.56 31.93 5.85
CA ARG A 67 2.22 32.12 4.44
C ARG A 67 1.45 30.91 3.90
N VAL A 68 1.89 29.69 4.19
CA VAL A 68 1.17 28.44 3.82
C VAL A 68 -0.23 28.41 4.44
N ARG A 69 -0.35 28.69 5.75
CA ARG A 69 -1.65 28.71 6.42
C ARG A 69 -2.61 29.73 5.82
N ARG A 70 -2.11 30.93 5.49
CA ARG A 70 -2.91 31.97 4.82
C ARG A 70 -3.29 31.58 3.40
N ALA A 71 -2.39 30.93 2.67
CA ALA A 71 -2.67 30.41 1.34
C ALA A 71 -3.81 29.37 1.38
N LEU A 72 -3.71 28.38 2.27
CA LEU A 72 -4.76 27.36 2.47
C LEU A 72 -6.11 27.99 2.81
N ALA A 73 -6.15 28.91 3.78
CA ALA A 73 -7.40 29.57 4.16
C ALA A 73 -8.06 30.31 3.00
N ARG A 74 -7.28 30.88 2.05
CA ARG A 74 -7.82 31.56 0.87
C ARG A 74 -8.27 30.57 -0.21
N ILE A 75 -7.53 29.48 -0.41
CA ILE A 75 -7.90 28.41 -1.33
C ILE A 75 -9.19 27.72 -0.87
N ASP A 76 -9.33 27.43 0.43
CA ASP A 76 -10.52 26.80 1.01
C ASP A 76 -11.75 27.72 0.98
N ALA A 77 -11.53 29.04 1.03
CA ALA A 77 -12.59 30.03 0.90
C ALA A 77 -13.00 30.30 -0.56
N LEU A 78 -12.31 29.72 -1.54
CA LEU A 78 -12.58 29.96 -2.95
C LEU A 78 -13.96 29.40 -3.33
N PRO A 79 -14.85 30.19 -3.98
CA PRO A 79 -16.14 29.69 -4.44
C PRO A 79 -15.99 28.56 -5.45
N ALA A 80 -16.84 27.53 -5.35
CA ALA A 80 -16.77 26.36 -6.24
C ALA A 80 -16.91 26.72 -7.74
N ALA A 81 -17.59 27.82 -8.07
CA ALA A 81 -17.72 28.32 -9.44
C ALA A 81 -16.41 28.91 -10.01
N GLN A 82 -15.49 29.35 -9.13
CA GLN A 82 -14.20 29.93 -9.51
C GLN A 82 -13.09 28.87 -9.60
N MET A 83 -13.24 27.72 -8.92
CA MET A 83 -12.24 26.63 -8.93
C MET A 83 -11.81 26.15 -10.33
N PRO A 84 -12.68 26.09 -11.37
CA PRO A 84 -12.27 25.67 -12.72
C PRO A 84 -11.59 26.77 -13.55
N GLN A 85 -11.53 28.01 -13.05
CA GLN A 85 -10.94 29.12 -13.78
C GLN A 85 -9.41 28.99 -13.82
N PRO A 86 -8.75 29.51 -14.88
CA PRO A 86 -7.30 29.53 -14.95
C PRO A 86 -6.70 30.38 -13.82
N ILE A 87 -5.56 29.95 -13.30
CA ILE A 87 -4.79 30.73 -12.33
C ILE A 87 -3.96 31.76 -13.09
N GLU A 88 -4.16 33.03 -12.76
CA GLU A 88 -3.41 34.15 -13.31
C GLU A 88 -2.13 34.38 -12.50
N LEU A 89 -1.07 34.81 -13.19
CA LEU A 89 0.25 35.07 -12.63
C LEU A 89 0.58 36.56 -12.78
N THR A 90 0.63 37.27 -11.66
CA THR A 90 0.94 38.71 -11.65
C THR A 90 2.27 38.95 -10.93
N PRO A 91 3.31 39.43 -11.64
CA PRO A 91 4.57 39.84 -11.02
C PRO A 91 4.36 41.02 -10.07
N PHE A 92 5.08 41.03 -8.95
CA PHE A 92 5.11 42.15 -8.01
C PHE A 92 6.51 42.36 -7.45
N VAL A 93 6.76 43.56 -6.92
CA VAL A 93 8.00 43.91 -6.23
C VAL A 93 7.63 44.62 -4.93
N VAL A 94 8.13 44.11 -3.80
CA VAL A 94 7.92 44.70 -2.46
C VAL A 94 9.22 44.55 -1.68
N ASP A 95 9.66 45.62 -1.02
CA ASP A 95 10.93 45.68 -0.27
C ASP A 95 12.15 45.20 -1.08
N ASP A 96 12.24 45.63 -2.35
CA ASP A 96 13.29 45.23 -3.31
C ASP A 96 13.35 43.71 -3.60
N ARG A 97 12.32 42.96 -3.21
CA ARG A 97 12.18 41.54 -3.50
C ARG A 97 11.14 41.32 -4.58
N ARG A 98 11.54 40.62 -5.63
CA ARG A 98 10.65 40.22 -6.73
C ARG A 98 9.86 38.97 -6.32
N GLY A 99 8.60 38.94 -6.72
CA GLY A 99 7.70 37.82 -6.50
C GLY A 99 6.65 37.71 -7.61
N ILE A 100 5.96 36.59 -7.63
CA ILE A 100 4.81 36.35 -8.52
C ILE A 100 3.64 35.91 -7.65
N SER A 101 2.52 36.62 -7.81
CA SER A 101 1.26 36.33 -7.13
C SER A 101 0.39 35.45 -8.01
N LEU A 102 -0.14 34.38 -7.44
CA LEU A 102 -1.12 33.49 -8.05
C LEU A 102 -2.51 33.90 -7.57
N HIS A 103 -3.43 34.15 -8.51
CA HIS A 103 -4.79 34.60 -8.20
C HIS A 103 -5.81 34.05 -9.20
N ILE A 104 -7.06 33.98 -8.78
CA ILE A 104 -8.21 33.64 -9.64
C ILE A 104 -9.19 34.80 -9.54
N GLY A 105 -9.31 35.58 -10.61
CA GLY A 105 -10.02 36.86 -10.58
C GLY A 105 -9.48 37.77 -9.49
N GLU A 106 -10.36 38.24 -8.60
CA GLU A 106 -10.03 39.10 -7.45
C GLU A 106 -9.45 38.32 -6.25
N SER A 107 -9.48 36.99 -6.28
CA SER A 107 -9.04 36.15 -5.16
C SER A 107 -7.55 35.84 -5.25
N VAL A 108 -6.72 36.55 -4.48
CA VAL A 108 -5.29 36.23 -4.34
C VAL A 108 -5.12 34.93 -3.55
N LEU A 109 -4.52 33.90 -4.15
CA LEU A 109 -4.29 32.61 -3.49
C LEU A 109 -3.03 32.71 -2.61
N PHE A 110 -1.87 32.86 -3.24
CA PHE A 110 -0.58 33.05 -2.58
C PHE A 110 0.45 33.66 -3.54
N GLY A 111 1.57 34.12 -2.99
CA GLY A 111 2.69 34.61 -3.78
C GLY A 111 3.96 33.83 -3.49
N ILE A 112 4.80 33.66 -4.51
CA ILE A 112 6.13 33.05 -4.46
C ILE A 112 7.14 34.17 -4.64
N VAL A 113 8.19 34.20 -3.82
CA VAL A 113 9.28 35.19 -3.94
C VAL A 113 10.59 34.51 -4.32
N GLU A 114 11.57 35.26 -4.80
CA GLU A 114 12.88 34.70 -5.19
C GLU A 114 13.54 33.86 -4.07
N GLY A 115 13.38 34.26 -2.81
CA GLY A 115 13.89 33.51 -1.66
C GLY A 115 13.18 32.18 -1.36
N ASP A 116 12.08 31.87 -2.05
CA ASP A 116 11.42 30.56 -1.96
C ASP A 116 12.02 29.53 -2.91
N LEU A 117 12.81 29.96 -3.91
CA LEU A 117 13.39 29.07 -4.91
C LEU A 117 14.42 28.12 -4.29
N ASP A 118 14.43 26.88 -4.77
CA ASP A 118 15.43 25.90 -4.36
C ASP A 118 16.76 26.19 -5.08
N PRO A 119 17.86 26.44 -4.36
CA PRO A 119 19.16 26.67 -4.98
C PRO A 119 19.66 25.49 -5.81
N GLU A 120 19.23 24.26 -5.50
CA GLU A 120 19.64 23.05 -6.19
C GLU A 120 18.91 22.85 -7.53
N GLU A 121 17.65 23.31 -7.61
CA GLU A 121 16.78 23.06 -8.76
C GLU A 121 17.06 24.01 -9.95
N LYS A 122 17.71 25.16 -9.70
CA LYS A 122 18.11 26.16 -10.71
C LYS A 122 17.00 26.57 -11.69
N ILE A 123 15.76 26.67 -11.21
CA ILE A 123 14.61 27.15 -11.98
C ILE A 123 14.39 28.65 -11.79
N SER A 124 13.80 29.32 -12.79
CA SER A 124 13.42 30.73 -12.66
C SER A 124 12.17 30.90 -11.80
N LEU A 125 11.98 32.10 -11.26
CA LEU A 125 10.79 32.44 -10.48
C LEU A 125 9.49 32.23 -11.28
N GLU A 126 9.51 32.59 -12.57
CA GLU A 126 8.38 32.40 -13.49
C GLU A 126 8.08 30.91 -13.71
N ALA A 127 9.11 30.08 -13.87
CA ALA A 127 8.95 28.64 -14.03
C ALA A 127 8.39 27.99 -12.76
N ALA A 128 8.89 28.39 -11.59
CA ALA A 128 8.38 27.92 -10.31
C ALA A 128 6.91 28.32 -10.09
N ALA A 129 6.55 29.56 -10.40
CA ALA A 129 5.18 30.05 -10.31
C ALA A 129 4.24 29.35 -11.30
N ARG A 130 4.70 29.12 -12.53
CA ARG A 130 3.92 28.40 -13.54
C ARG A 130 3.64 26.97 -13.12
N ARG A 131 4.67 26.25 -12.66
CA ARG A 131 4.52 24.88 -12.13
C ARG A 131 3.54 24.84 -10.96
N SER A 132 3.70 25.75 -10.00
CA SER A 132 2.82 25.81 -8.83
C SER A 132 1.37 26.11 -9.21
N ALA A 133 1.16 26.95 -10.23
CA ALA A 133 -0.17 27.23 -10.79
C ALA A 133 -0.76 26.02 -11.50
N ASP A 134 0.01 25.32 -12.32
CA ASP A 134 -0.47 24.13 -13.03
C ASP A 134 -0.88 23.02 -12.03
N GLU A 135 -0.03 22.73 -11.04
CA GLU A 135 -0.33 21.75 -9.97
C GLU A 135 -1.58 22.13 -9.16
N LEU A 136 -1.71 23.41 -8.78
CA LEU A 136 -2.88 23.87 -8.04
C LEU A 136 -4.14 23.84 -8.91
N HIS A 137 -4.05 24.22 -10.18
CA HIS A 137 -5.17 24.19 -11.10
C HIS A 137 -5.71 22.78 -11.28
N MET A 138 -4.82 21.79 -11.45
CA MET A 138 -5.21 20.37 -11.51
C MET A 138 -5.89 19.90 -10.22
N ALA A 139 -5.38 20.33 -9.06
CA ALA A 139 -5.99 19.99 -7.78
C ALA A 139 -7.38 20.64 -7.59
N LEU A 140 -7.56 21.90 -8.01
CA LEU A 140 -8.84 22.60 -7.95
C LEU A 140 -9.87 22.01 -8.93
N LEU A 141 -9.44 21.62 -10.13
CA LEU A 141 -10.28 20.92 -11.10
C LEU A 141 -10.80 19.60 -10.53
N ALA A 142 -9.91 18.79 -9.93
CA ALA A 142 -10.28 17.52 -9.30
C ALA A 142 -11.35 17.69 -8.20
N VAL A 143 -11.22 18.74 -7.37
CA VAL A 143 -12.23 19.09 -6.35
C VAL A 143 -13.55 19.54 -7.00
N SER A 144 -13.49 20.32 -8.08
CA SER A 144 -14.69 20.78 -8.79
C SER A 144 -15.46 19.63 -9.46
N GLU A 145 -14.76 18.63 -10.00
CA GLU A 145 -15.36 17.45 -10.62
C GLU A 145 -16.01 16.52 -9.58
N GLN A 146 -15.41 16.38 -8.40
CA GLN A 146 -15.98 15.55 -7.33
C GLN A 146 -17.31 16.11 -6.80
N ARG A 147 -17.53 17.44 -6.87
CA ARG A 147 -18.81 18.06 -6.51
C ARG A 147 -19.94 17.77 -7.50
N ARG A 148 -19.65 17.18 -8.68
CA ARG A 148 -20.69 16.75 -9.63
C ARG A 148 -21.25 15.37 -9.21
N PRO A 149 -22.51 15.26 -8.76
CA PRO A 149 -23.09 14.01 -8.25
C PRO A 149 -23.11 12.86 -9.28
N ALA A 150 -22.99 13.18 -10.58
CA ALA A 150 -22.88 12.19 -11.64
C ALA A 150 -21.59 11.34 -11.58
N VAL A 151 -20.49 11.88 -11.03
CA VAL A 151 -19.22 11.14 -10.87
C VAL A 151 -19.32 10.20 -9.66
N LEU A 152 -19.96 10.65 -8.58
CA LEU A 152 -20.26 9.83 -7.41
C LEU A 152 -21.16 8.64 -7.75
N ILE A 153 -22.21 8.82 -8.55
CA ILE A 153 -23.13 7.74 -8.95
C ILE A 153 -22.47 6.72 -9.88
N LYS A 154 -21.64 7.17 -10.83
CA LYS A 154 -20.87 6.26 -11.70
C LYS A 154 -19.82 5.47 -10.92
N GLY A 155 -19.12 6.13 -9.99
CA GLY A 155 -18.19 5.49 -9.07
C GLY A 155 -18.90 4.45 -8.20
N LEU A 156 -20.02 4.82 -7.58
CA LEU A 156 -20.83 3.92 -6.75
C LEU A 156 -21.34 2.72 -7.55
N GLY A 157 -21.84 2.94 -8.78
CA GLY A 157 -22.34 1.88 -9.65
C GLY A 157 -21.27 0.88 -10.08
N LEU A 158 -20.08 1.37 -10.42
CA LEU A 158 -18.95 0.51 -10.79
C LEU A 158 -18.34 -0.21 -9.58
N SER A 159 -18.30 0.44 -8.40
CA SER A 159 -17.91 -0.21 -7.14
C SER A 159 -18.90 -1.31 -6.73
N LEU A 160 -20.20 -1.10 -6.93
CA LEU A 160 -21.20 -2.14 -6.69
C LEU A 160 -21.03 -3.32 -7.66
N ALA A 161 -20.76 -3.04 -8.94
CA ALA A 161 -20.51 -4.07 -9.95
C ALA A 161 -19.24 -4.88 -9.64
N ALA A 162 -18.15 -4.21 -9.25
CA ALA A 162 -16.92 -4.87 -8.82
C ALA A 162 -17.14 -5.74 -7.56
N THR A 163 -17.93 -5.26 -6.60
CA THR A 163 -18.29 -6.02 -5.39
C THR A 163 -19.13 -7.26 -5.74
N ALA A 164 -20.07 -7.14 -6.68
CA ALA A 164 -20.87 -8.26 -7.15
C ALA A 164 -20.02 -9.33 -7.85
N VAL A 165 -19.06 -8.93 -8.70
CA VAL A 165 -18.13 -9.84 -9.37
C VAL A 165 -17.22 -10.56 -8.37
N ALA A 166 -16.71 -9.84 -7.36
CA ALA A 166 -15.90 -10.44 -6.30
C ALA A 166 -16.69 -11.49 -5.50
N LEU A 167 -17.93 -11.18 -5.11
CA LEU A 167 -18.80 -12.13 -4.41
C LEU A 167 -19.14 -13.35 -5.27
N LEU A 168 -19.35 -13.16 -6.58
CA LEU A 168 -19.65 -14.24 -7.53
C LEU A 168 -18.45 -15.19 -7.69
N LEU A 169 -17.24 -14.66 -7.81
CA LEU A 169 -16.01 -15.47 -7.87
C LEU A 169 -15.79 -16.25 -6.57
N LEU A 170 -15.95 -15.60 -5.41
CA LEU A 170 -15.87 -16.28 -4.11
C LEU A 170 -16.92 -17.39 -3.97
N TRP A 171 -18.14 -17.16 -4.45
CA TRP A 171 -19.20 -18.16 -4.47
C TRP A 171 -18.84 -19.35 -5.36
N LEU A 172 -18.31 -19.10 -6.57
CA LEU A 172 -17.92 -20.13 -7.53
C LEU A 172 -16.78 -21.01 -6.99
N ILE A 173 -15.78 -20.40 -6.35
CA ILE A 173 -14.66 -21.11 -5.72
C ILE A 173 -15.16 -22.00 -4.58
N ARG A 174 -16.07 -21.48 -3.73
CA ARG A 174 -16.67 -22.28 -2.66
C ARG A 174 -17.46 -23.47 -3.20
N ARG A 175 -18.18 -23.26 -4.31
CA ARG A 175 -18.94 -24.30 -5.01
C ARG A 175 -18.01 -25.37 -5.59
N ALA A 176 -16.92 -24.97 -6.25
CA ALA A 176 -15.92 -25.87 -6.81
C ALA A 176 -15.22 -26.71 -5.73
N ALA A 177 -14.83 -26.08 -4.62
CA ALA A 177 -14.25 -26.79 -3.47
C ALA A 177 -15.23 -27.83 -2.88
N ALA A 178 -16.51 -27.47 -2.74
CA ALA A 178 -17.54 -28.38 -2.26
C ALA A 178 -17.82 -29.53 -3.24
N LEU A 179 -17.74 -29.28 -4.55
CA LEU A 179 -17.90 -30.32 -5.58
C LEU A 179 -16.71 -31.29 -5.58
N ILE A 180 -15.49 -30.78 -5.50
CA ILE A 180 -14.27 -31.61 -5.45
C ILE A 180 -14.29 -32.52 -4.21
N VAL A 181 -14.66 -31.99 -3.03
CA VAL A 181 -14.78 -32.81 -1.81
C VAL A 181 -15.84 -33.91 -1.96
N ARG A 182 -16.99 -33.59 -2.56
CA ARG A 182 -18.09 -34.56 -2.77
C ARG A 182 -17.77 -35.62 -3.82
N GLN A 183 -17.05 -35.25 -4.88
CA GLN A 183 -16.64 -36.20 -5.92
C GLN A 183 -15.63 -37.21 -5.36
N PHE A 184 -14.77 -36.79 -4.43
CA PHE A 184 -13.72 -37.65 -3.85
C PHE A 184 -14.21 -38.54 -2.70
N GLU A 185 -15.28 -38.18 -1.97
CA GLU A 185 -15.96 -39.11 -1.05
C GLU A 185 -16.42 -40.39 -1.77
N LYS A 186 -16.92 -40.26 -3.02
CA LYS A 186 -17.36 -41.41 -3.83
C LYS A 186 -16.23 -42.31 -4.32
N VAL A 187 -15.01 -41.81 -4.43
CA VAL A 187 -13.85 -42.58 -4.91
C VAL A 187 -13.18 -43.35 -3.76
N ILE A 188 -13.28 -42.84 -2.53
CA ILE A 188 -12.69 -43.44 -1.33
C ILE A 188 -13.55 -44.60 -0.78
N ASP A 189 -14.87 -44.56 -0.94
CA ASP A 189 -15.76 -45.65 -0.52
C ASP A 189 -15.73 -46.88 -1.47
N ALA A 190 -15.01 -46.81 -2.59
CA ALA A 190 -15.05 -47.86 -3.61
C ALA A 190 -14.07 -49.04 -3.39
N HIS A 191 -13.07 -48.95 -2.50
CA HIS A 191 -12.08 -50.04 -2.30
C HIS A 191 -11.65 -50.18 -0.81
N PRO A 192 -12.29 -51.06 -0.02
CA PRO A 192 -12.05 -51.16 1.43
C PRO A 192 -10.78 -51.92 1.85
N GLU A 193 -10.05 -52.57 0.93
CA GLU A 193 -9.09 -53.62 1.27
C GLU A 193 -7.73 -53.41 0.59
N SER A 194 -6.87 -52.52 1.10
CA SER A 194 -5.40 -52.71 1.04
C SER A 194 -4.63 -51.78 1.98
N SER A 195 -3.56 -52.31 2.58
CA SER A 195 -2.76 -51.70 3.66
C SER A 195 -1.90 -50.48 3.26
N SER A 196 -2.11 -49.90 2.09
CA SER A 196 -1.45 -48.67 1.62
C SER A 196 -2.11 -47.37 2.17
N PHE A 197 -3.16 -47.52 2.96
CA PHE A 197 -4.09 -46.42 3.33
C PHE A 197 -3.65 -45.51 4.50
N ARG A 198 -2.40 -45.61 4.98
CA ARG A 198 -1.85 -44.71 6.02
C ARG A 198 -1.13 -43.48 5.45
N TRP A 199 -0.50 -43.62 4.28
CA TRP A 199 0.19 -42.51 3.59
C TRP A 199 -0.81 -41.55 2.92
N ALA A 200 -1.88 -42.09 2.32
CA ALA A 200 -2.96 -41.30 1.75
C ALA A 200 -3.61 -40.36 2.78
N ARG A 201 -3.73 -40.78 4.05
CA ARG A 201 -4.35 -40.00 5.13
C ARG A 201 -3.48 -38.82 5.60
N HIS A 202 -2.15 -38.96 5.58
CA HIS A 202 -1.23 -37.87 5.90
C HIS A 202 -1.03 -36.90 4.73
N GLY A 203 -0.95 -37.43 3.50
CA GLY A 203 -0.96 -36.61 2.28
C GLY A 203 -2.23 -35.77 2.16
N TRP A 204 -3.38 -36.32 2.57
CA TRP A 204 -4.66 -35.62 2.55
C TRP A 204 -4.72 -34.41 3.48
N ALA A 205 -4.13 -34.49 4.68
CA ALA A 205 -4.05 -33.36 5.59
C ALA A 205 -3.16 -32.24 5.02
N LEU A 206 -2.10 -32.61 4.28
CA LEU A 206 -1.24 -31.67 3.58
C LEU A 206 -1.97 -30.99 2.42
N VAL A 207 -2.70 -31.76 1.61
CA VAL A 207 -3.54 -31.24 0.51
C VAL A 207 -4.60 -30.29 1.04
N GLN A 208 -5.26 -30.62 2.16
CA GLN A 208 -6.21 -29.70 2.80
C GLN A 208 -5.55 -28.41 3.30
N ARG A 209 -4.34 -28.49 3.89
CA ARG A 209 -3.60 -27.30 4.34
C ARG A 209 -3.15 -26.44 3.17
N ILE A 210 -2.65 -27.04 2.09
CA ILE A 210 -2.26 -26.34 0.86
C ILE A 210 -3.47 -25.68 0.21
N ALA A 211 -4.61 -26.39 0.13
CA ALA A 211 -5.85 -25.83 -0.38
C ALA A 211 -6.35 -24.66 0.48
N GLN A 212 -6.21 -24.74 1.82
CA GLN A 212 -6.56 -23.64 2.73
C GLN A 212 -5.63 -22.43 2.57
N LEU A 213 -4.31 -22.65 2.43
CA LEU A 213 -3.35 -21.58 2.19
C LEU A 213 -3.59 -20.91 0.84
N LEU A 214 -3.84 -21.68 -0.22
CA LEU A 214 -4.23 -21.16 -1.53
C LEU A 214 -5.53 -20.37 -1.45
N MET A 215 -6.51 -20.84 -0.69
CA MET A 215 -7.78 -20.13 -0.49
C MET A 215 -7.58 -18.80 0.26
N ALA A 216 -6.75 -18.80 1.30
CA ALA A 216 -6.41 -17.60 2.06
C ALA A 216 -5.64 -16.58 1.20
N PHE A 217 -4.65 -17.05 0.44
CA PHE A 217 -3.89 -16.23 -0.50
C PHE A 217 -4.81 -15.61 -1.56
N LEU A 218 -5.68 -16.40 -2.16
CA LEU A 218 -6.60 -15.93 -3.19
C LEU A 218 -7.60 -14.91 -2.63
N TRP A 219 -8.09 -15.11 -1.42
CA TRP A 219 -8.96 -14.14 -0.73
C TRP A 219 -8.25 -12.81 -0.50
N LEU A 220 -7.00 -12.86 -0.04
CA LEU A 220 -6.17 -11.68 0.17
C LEU A 220 -5.89 -10.95 -1.15
N SER A 221 -5.59 -11.68 -2.24
CA SER A 221 -5.39 -11.08 -3.57
C SER A 221 -6.64 -10.35 -4.07
N VAL A 222 -7.82 -10.95 -3.91
CA VAL A 222 -9.09 -10.32 -4.31
C VAL A 222 -9.36 -9.07 -3.47
N ALA A 223 -9.14 -9.13 -2.16
CA ALA A 223 -9.30 -7.97 -1.28
C ALA A 223 -8.34 -6.83 -1.65
N TYR A 224 -7.08 -7.16 -1.96
CA TYR A 224 -6.08 -6.20 -2.42
C TYR A 224 -6.47 -5.54 -3.74
N LEU A 225 -6.81 -6.34 -4.76
CA LEU A 225 -7.27 -5.84 -6.06
C LEU A 225 -8.51 -4.95 -5.94
N TRP A 226 -9.46 -5.33 -5.07
CA TRP A 226 -10.65 -4.53 -4.77
C TRP A 226 -10.27 -3.18 -4.15
N LEU A 227 -9.39 -3.19 -3.14
CA LEU A 227 -8.97 -1.98 -2.45
C LEU A 227 -8.23 -1.03 -3.40
N THR A 228 -7.26 -1.53 -4.16
CA THR A 228 -6.51 -0.73 -5.16
C THR A 228 -7.45 -0.12 -6.21
N PHE A 229 -8.41 -0.90 -6.72
CA PHE A 229 -9.36 -0.41 -7.72
C PHE A 229 -10.32 0.65 -7.16
N VAL A 230 -10.77 0.50 -5.92
CA VAL A 230 -11.62 1.48 -5.23
C VAL A 230 -10.87 2.78 -5.00
N LEU A 231 -9.63 2.73 -4.49
CA LEU A 231 -8.81 3.93 -4.26
C LEU A 231 -8.46 4.67 -5.56
N ALA A 232 -8.19 3.95 -6.66
CA ALA A 232 -7.90 4.54 -7.97
C ALA A 232 -9.10 5.26 -8.61
N ARG A 233 -10.31 5.15 -8.05
CA ARG A 233 -11.52 5.81 -8.59
C ARG A 233 -11.98 7.04 -7.84
N PHE A 234 -11.30 7.44 -6.77
CA PHE A 234 -11.51 8.74 -6.14
C PHE A 234 -10.40 9.72 -6.54
N PRO A 235 -10.69 10.77 -7.33
CA PRO A 235 -9.69 11.76 -7.78
C PRO A 235 -8.94 12.46 -6.63
N LEU A 236 -9.56 12.53 -5.46
CA LEU A 236 -9.00 13.12 -4.24
C LEU A 236 -7.95 12.21 -3.55
N THR A 237 -7.89 10.92 -3.90
CA THR A 237 -6.95 9.94 -3.31
C THR A 237 -5.95 9.37 -4.32
N GLU A 238 -5.98 9.81 -5.58
CA GLU A 238 -4.97 9.43 -6.60
C GLU A 238 -3.52 9.66 -6.13
N PRO A 239 -3.13 10.81 -5.52
CA PRO A 239 -1.77 11.02 -5.03
C PRO A 239 -1.38 10.09 -3.88
N LEU A 240 -2.38 9.64 -3.11
CA LEU A 240 -2.18 8.68 -2.04
C LEU A 240 -1.89 7.29 -2.64
N GLY A 241 -2.58 6.93 -3.73
CA GLY A 241 -2.35 5.70 -4.49
C GLY A 241 -0.93 5.62 -5.07
N ASP A 242 -0.44 6.70 -5.67
CA ASP A 242 0.91 6.76 -6.24
C ASP A 242 1.99 6.64 -5.14
N ARG A 243 1.83 7.39 -4.04
CA ARG A 243 2.76 7.31 -2.89
C ARG A 243 2.77 5.94 -2.22
N LEU A 244 1.63 5.27 -2.10
CA LEU A 244 1.57 3.91 -1.56
C LEU A 244 2.25 2.90 -2.50
N THR A 245 2.08 3.09 -3.81
CA THR A 245 2.71 2.25 -4.83
C THR A 245 4.23 2.39 -4.77
N ASP A 246 4.74 3.62 -4.76
CA ASP A 246 6.18 3.90 -4.65
C ASP A 246 6.77 3.40 -3.33
N PHE A 247 6.05 3.57 -2.20
CA PHE A 247 6.47 3.02 -0.92
C PHE A 247 6.52 1.49 -0.92
N LEU A 248 5.51 0.82 -1.51
CA LEU A 248 5.51 -0.64 -1.62
C LEU A 248 6.63 -1.15 -2.53
N PHE A 249 6.89 -0.51 -3.67
CA PHE A 249 8.00 -0.87 -4.53
C PHE A 249 9.35 -0.63 -3.86
N GLY A 250 9.53 0.50 -3.15
CA GLY A 250 10.74 0.77 -2.38
C GLY A 250 10.95 -0.22 -1.22
N LEU A 251 9.88 -0.63 -0.54
CA LEU A 251 9.95 -1.67 0.49
C LEU A 251 10.31 -3.03 -0.13
N LEU A 252 9.71 -3.37 -1.28
CA LEU A 252 9.99 -4.61 -1.98
C LEU A 252 11.42 -4.66 -2.53
N GLU A 253 11.94 -3.53 -3.01
CA GLU A 253 13.33 -3.38 -3.41
C GLU A 253 14.27 -3.54 -2.23
N THR A 254 13.99 -2.88 -1.10
CA THR A 254 14.77 -3.00 0.13
C THR A 254 14.79 -4.45 0.65
N LEU A 255 13.64 -5.12 0.65
CA LEU A 255 13.54 -6.53 1.04
C LEU A 255 14.23 -7.45 0.03
N GLY A 256 14.13 -7.16 -1.26
CA GLY A 256 14.77 -7.91 -2.34
C GLY A 256 16.29 -7.83 -2.27
N VAL A 257 16.83 -6.62 -2.11
CA VAL A 257 18.27 -6.39 -1.91
C VAL A 257 18.74 -7.07 -0.63
N GLY A 258 18.04 -6.88 0.49
CA GLY A 258 18.37 -7.53 1.76
C GLY A 258 18.32 -9.06 1.70
N PHE A 259 17.41 -9.64 0.90
CA PHE A 259 17.35 -11.09 0.68
C PHE A 259 18.54 -11.59 -0.13
N ILE A 260 18.91 -10.88 -1.20
CA ILE A 260 20.07 -11.21 -2.05
C ILE A 260 21.37 -11.10 -1.23
N GLU A 261 21.52 -10.06 -0.42
CA GLU A 261 22.66 -9.86 0.48
C GLU A 261 22.74 -10.90 1.62
N ALA A 262 21.59 -11.48 2.01
CA ALA A 262 21.55 -12.53 3.02
C ALA A 262 21.98 -13.91 2.48
N ILE A 263 21.89 -14.19 1.17
CA ILE A 263 22.24 -15.49 0.56
C ILE A 263 23.67 -15.95 0.92
N PRO A 264 24.72 -15.10 0.80
CA PRO A 264 26.07 -15.46 1.23
C PRO A 264 26.14 -15.91 2.68
N SER A 265 25.52 -15.16 3.61
CA SER A 265 25.55 -15.47 5.05
C SER A 265 24.83 -16.78 5.38
N LEU A 266 23.70 -17.05 4.71
CA LEU A 266 22.96 -18.30 4.84
C LEU A 266 23.78 -19.49 4.32
N THR A 267 24.52 -19.28 3.22
CA THR A 267 25.42 -20.28 2.64
C THR A 267 26.55 -20.61 3.62
N THR A 268 27.18 -19.61 4.23
CA THR A 268 28.21 -19.82 5.26
C THR A 268 27.67 -20.62 6.45
N ALA A 269 26.49 -20.26 6.96
CA ALA A 269 25.86 -20.99 8.07
C ALA A 269 25.55 -22.45 7.70
N LEU A 270 25.06 -22.69 6.47
CA LEU A 270 24.79 -24.03 5.96
C LEU A 270 26.07 -24.87 5.87
N VAL A 271 27.17 -24.28 5.37
CA VAL A 271 28.48 -24.94 5.29
C VAL A 271 28.98 -25.33 6.68
N ILE A 272 28.88 -24.44 7.67
CA ILE A 272 29.29 -24.72 9.06
C ILE A 272 28.46 -25.87 9.66
N LEU A 273 27.14 -25.86 9.46
CA LEU A 273 26.25 -26.94 9.93
C LEU A 273 26.62 -28.28 9.30
N PHE A 274 26.90 -28.30 8.00
CA PHE A 274 27.35 -29.50 7.29
C PHE A 274 28.70 -30.00 7.82
N LEU A 275 29.67 -29.11 8.03
CA LEU A 275 30.97 -29.47 8.60
C LEU A 275 30.83 -30.06 10.00
N THR A 276 30.02 -29.42 10.84
CA THR A 276 29.79 -29.85 12.23
C THR A 276 29.10 -31.21 12.27
N LYS A 277 28.08 -31.42 11.42
CA LYS A 277 27.40 -32.72 11.31
C LYS A 277 28.36 -33.81 10.83
N ALA A 278 29.12 -33.55 9.77
CA ALA A 278 30.09 -34.51 9.22
C ALA A 278 31.16 -34.90 10.26
N PHE A 279 31.63 -33.93 11.04
CA PHE A 279 32.60 -34.17 12.11
C PHE A 279 32.02 -35.02 13.25
N ASN A 280 30.78 -34.73 13.67
CA ASN A 280 30.09 -35.52 14.69
C ASN A 280 29.82 -36.96 14.22
N ASP A 281 29.42 -37.13 12.96
CA ASP A 281 29.20 -38.44 12.35
C ASP A 281 30.51 -39.24 12.24
N ALA A 282 31.63 -38.58 11.90
CA ALA A 282 32.96 -39.20 11.85
C ALA A 282 33.44 -39.67 13.25
N ILE A 283 33.25 -38.85 14.28
CA ILE A 283 33.56 -39.21 15.67
C ILE A 283 32.70 -40.39 16.12
N GLY A 284 31.39 -40.35 15.85
CA GLY A 284 30.47 -41.44 16.16
C GLY A 284 30.89 -42.76 15.49
N ASN A 285 31.31 -42.71 14.23
CA ASN A 285 31.81 -43.86 13.49
C ASN A 285 33.16 -44.37 14.05
N PHE A 286 34.06 -43.48 14.45
CA PHE A 286 35.35 -43.87 15.07
C PHE A 286 35.15 -44.58 16.41
N PHE A 287 34.28 -44.05 17.29
CA PHE A 287 33.95 -44.72 18.56
C PHE A 287 33.27 -46.07 18.34
N LYS A 288 32.41 -46.17 17.31
CA LYS A 288 31.75 -47.43 16.94
C LYS A 288 32.76 -48.45 16.40
N ALA A 289 33.73 -48.01 15.59
CA ALA A 289 34.81 -48.86 15.09
C ALA A 289 35.72 -49.36 16.23
N ALA A 290 36.17 -48.48 17.11
CA ALA A 290 37.01 -48.82 18.26
C ALA A 290 36.33 -49.80 19.23
N ARG A 291 35.00 -49.70 19.41
CA ARG A 291 34.22 -50.62 20.26
C ARG A 291 34.03 -52.01 19.63
N THR A 292 34.21 -52.13 18.31
CA THR A 292 33.98 -53.39 17.57
C THR A 292 35.26 -54.22 17.37
N GLY A 293 36.39 -53.80 17.94
CA GLY A 293 37.59 -54.65 18.05
C GLY A 293 38.27 -54.94 16.70
N ARG A 294 38.67 -53.88 16.00
CA ARG A 294 39.83 -53.88 15.10
C ARG A 294 40.64 -52.62 15.38
#